data_AF-A0A7M3MXP5-F1
#
_entry.id   AF-A0A7M3MXP5-F1
#
_cell.length_a   1.000
_cell.length_b   1.000
_cell.length_c   1.000
_cell.angle_alpha   90.00
_cell.angle_beta   90.00
_cell.angle_gamma   90.00
#
_symmetry.space_group_name_H-M   'P 1'
#
loop_
_entity.id
_entity.type
_entity.pdbx_description
1 polymer ?
#
loop_
_entity_poly.entity_id
_entity_poly.type
_entity_poly.pdbx_seq_one_letter_code
_entity_poly.pdbx_strand_id
1 'polypeptide(L)'
;MKIMLLAVAALILTSIAPLELHSQNEGAGMTEEQRERIESMRVAYVTRTLDLSSEQAQQFWPLYNEMQKELRIIREKMADTEDSPMDLTEEAAEKMLEKWMDQLEAEVNILKSYQSRFADILDNRQVLALYQSENQFKRQMLRRVRNRQHMHRPEDRNLHQLERRQERQQLRQNRQYRQH
;
A
#
# COMPACT_ATOMS: atom_id res chain seq x y z
N MET A 1 -65.69 -14.43 -1.33
CA MET A 1 -66.05 -13.03 -1.65
C MET A 1 -66.55 -12.37 -0.39
N LYS A 2 -65.95 -11.22 0.01
CA LYS A 2 -66.20 -10.46 1.26
C LYS A 2 -65.68 -11.24 2.49
N ILE A 3 -64.76 -10.76 3.31
CA ILE A 3 -64.74 -9.43 3.92
C ILE A 3 -63.27 -8.97 4.02
N MET A 4 -62.99 -7.84 3.38
CA MET A 4 -61.87 -6.97 3.70
C MET A 4 -62.21 -6.15 4.95
N LEU A 5 -61.15 -5.82 5.69
CA LEU A 5 -60.93 -4.57 6.43
C LEU A 5 -61.48 -4.40 7.86
N LEU A 6 -60.52 -3.97 8.71
CA LEU A 6 -60.59 -3.03 9.84
C LEU A 6 -60.82 -3.57 11.26
N ALA A 7 -59.73 -3.57 12.04
CA ALA A 7 -59.65 -2.77 13.26
C ALA A 7 -58.19 -2.50 13.64
N VAL A 8 -57.70 -1.34 13.18
CA VAL A 8 -56.52 -0.67 13.71
C VAL A 8 -56.84 -0.21 15.13
N ALA A 9 -56.13 -0.73 16.14
CA ALA A 9 -55.77 -0.04 17.38
C ALA A 9 -55.14 -1.03 18.37
N ALA A 10 -53.81 -1.00 18.50
CA ALA A 10 -53.15 -0.98 19.80
C ALA A 10 -51.63 -0.89 19.63
N LEU A 11 -51.07 0.11 20.30
CA LEU A 11 -49.69 0.17 20.78
C LEU A 11 -48.61 0.41 19.74
N ILE A 12 -48.57 1.70 19.37
CA ILE A 12 -47.36 2.50 19.28
C ILE A 12 -46.48 2.20 20.52
N LEU A 13 -45.61 1.20 20.43
CA LEU A 13 -44.32 1.22 21.10
C LEU A 13 -43.35 1.72 20.06
N THR A 14 -43.08 3.02 20.08
CA THR A 14 -41.92 3.60 19.43
C THR A 14 -40.70 2.94 20.02
N SER A 15 -40.22 1.89 19.36
CA SER A 15 -38.90 1.33 19.59
C SER A 15 -37.93 2.47 19.43
N ILE A 16 -37.34 2.89 20.55
CA ILE A 16 -36.12 3.68 20.54
C ILE A 16 -35.14 2.75 19.85
N ALA A 17 -34.97 2.91 18.54
CA ALA A 17 -33.85 2.30 17.85
C ALA A 17 -32.64 2.79 18.63
N PRO A 18 -31.82 1.91 19.24
CA PRO A 18 -30.52 2.37 19.67
C PRO A 18 -29.91 2.99 18.41
N LEU A 19 -29.57 4.28 18.51
CA LEU A 19 -28.61 4.88 17.62
C LEU A 19 -27.36 4.02 17.79
N GLU A 20 -27.26 2.98 16.98
CA GLU A 20 -26.00 2.41 16.59
C GLU A 20 -25.29 3.54 15.86
N LEU A 21 -24.65 4.41 16.65
CA LEU A 21 -23.43 5.07 16.26
C LEU A 21 -22.56 3.95 15.70
N HIS A 22 -22.65 3.74 14.39
CA HIS A 22 -21.52 3.28 13.63
C HIS A 22 -20.47 4.35 13.88
N SER A 23 -19.67 4.14 14.92
CA SER A 23 -18.36 4.75 14.98
C SER A 23 -17.68 4.25 13.73
N GLN A 24 -17.69 5.08 12.69
CA GLN A 24 -16.71 4.98 11.62
C GLN A 24 -15.37 5.31 12.28
N ASN A 25 -14.84 4.35 13.02
CA ASN A 25 -13.41 4.22 13.17
C ASN A 25 -12.93 3.78 11.78
N GLU A 26 -12.85 4.72 10.85
CA GLU A 26 -11.96 4.61 9.70
C GLU A 26 -10.54 4.61 10.26
N GLY A 27 -10.14 3.47 10.83
CA GLY A 27 -8.74 3.17 11.03
C GLY A 27 -8.07 3.36 9.67
N ALA A 28 -7.00 4.14 9.63
CA ALA A 28 -6.21 4.46 8.45
C ALA A 28 -5.49 3.21 7.89
N GLY A 29 -6.26 2.18 7.57
CA GLY A 29 -5.83 0.93 6.98
C GLY A 29 -6.05 0.94 5.47
N MET A 30 -5.12 0.34 4.74
CA MET A 30 -5.26 0.12 3.32
C MET A 30 -6.42 -0.85 3.05
N THR A 31 -7.37 -0.47 2.20
CA THR A 31 -8.49 -1.32 1.78
C THR A 31 -8.00 -2.57 1.04
N GLU A 32 -8.79 -3.65 1.03
CA GLU A 32 -8.41 -4.88 0.34
C GLU A 32 -8.20 -4.67 -1.16
N GLU A 33 -9.07 -3.88 -1.81
CA GLU A 33 -8.92 -3.50 -3.23
C GLU A 33 -7.57 -2.79 -3.48
N GLN A 34 -7.14 -1.91 -2.57
CA GLN A 34 -5.84 -1.26 -2.68
C GLN A 34 -4.68 -2.26 -2.51
N ARG A 35 -4.81 -3.24 -1.62
CA ARG A 35 -3.82 -4.32 -1.46
C ARG A 35 -3.69 -5.14 -2.73
N GLU A 36 -4.80 -5.63 -3.27
CA GLU A 36 -4.84 -6.39 -4.52
C GLU A 36 -4.26 -5.60 -5.70
N ARG A 37 -4.54 -4.29 -5.76
CA ARG A 37 -3.94 -3.41 -6.78
C ARG A 37 -2.44 -3.28 -6.63
N ILE A 38 -1.90 -3.21 -5.42
CA ILE A 38 -0.45 -3.17 -5.20
C ILE A 38 0.18 -4.50 -5.57
N GLU A 39 -0.46 -5.61 -5.21
CA GLU A 39 0.01 -6.95 -5.53
C GLU A 39 0.05 -7.21 -7.04
N SER A 40 -1.01 -6.86 -7.77
CA SER A 40 -1.01 -6.96 -9.24
C SER A 40 0.09 -6.11 -9.89
N MET A 41 0.31 -4.89 -9.40
CA MET A 41 1.42 -4.05 -9.87
C MET A 41 2.79 -4.67 -9.58
N ARG A 42 2.94 -5.32 -8.42
CA ARG A 42 4.18 -6.01 -8.03
C ARG A 42 4.44 -7.19 -8.95
N VAL A 43 3.44 -8.05 -9.15
CA VAL A 43 3.50 -9.19 -10.06
C VAL A 43 3.95 -8.73 -11.45
N ALA A 44 3.27 -7.73 -12.02
CA ALA A 44 3.62 -7.19 -13.33
C ALA A 44 5.05 -6.61 -13.39
N TYR A 45 5.49 -5.95 -12.31
CA TYR A 45 6.84 -5.39 -12.23
C TYR A 45 7.92 -6.49 -12.21
N VAL A 46 7.72 -7.53 -11.40
CA VAL A 46 8.64 -8.67 -11.29
C VAL A 46 8.68 -9.45 -12.61
N THR A 47 7.52 -9.76 -13.23
CA THR A 47 7.46 -10.44 -14.53
C THR A 47 8.26 -9.69 -15.59
N ARG A 48 8.09 -8.36 -15.68
CA ARG A 48 8.80 -7.53 -16.66
C ARG A 48 10.30 -7.45 -16.40
N THR A 49 10.72 -7.53 -15.14
CA THR A 49 12.13 -7.35 -14.77
C THR A 49 12.95 -8.62 -14.98
N LEU A 50 12.34 -9.79 -14.77
CA LEU A 50 13.06 -11.07 -14.78
C LEU A 50 13.12 -11.78 -16.13
N ASP A 51 12.27 -11.38 -17.08
CA ASP A 51 12.20 -11.98 -18.43
C ASP A 51 12.12 -13.52 -18.37
N LEU A 52 11.19 -14.02 -17.55
CA LEU A 52 11.05 -15.45 -17.28
C LEU A 52 10.54 -16.20 -18.51
N SER A 53 11.12 -17.37 -18.79
CA SER A 53 10.49 -18.33 -19.71
C SER A 53 9.18 -18.86 -19.11
N SER A 54 8.31 -19.44 -19.94
CA SER A 54 7.07 -20.05 -19.46
C SER A 54 7.31 -21.16 -18.44
N GLU A 55 8.40 -21.93 -18.60
CA GLU A 55 8.79 -23.01 -17.70
C GLU A 55 9.32 -22.45 -16.36
N GLN A 56 10.19 -21.44 -16.42
CA GLN A 56 10.68 -20.75 -15.23
C GLN A 56 9.53 -20.12 -14.45
N ALA A 57 8.60 -19.44 -15.13
CA ALA A 57 7.46 -18.78 -14.49
C ALA A 57 6.57 -19.78 -13.71
N GLN A 58 6.35 -20.98 -14.25
CA GLN A 58 5.53 -21.99 -13.60
C GLN A 58 6.13 -22.47 -12.27
N GLN A 59 7.46 -22.54 -12.17
CA GLN A 59 8.16 -22.92 -10.94
C GLN A 59 8.43 -21.73 -10.01
N PHE A 60 8.68 -20.55 -10.59
CA PHE A 60 9.04 -19.33 -9.88
C PHE A 60 7.90 -18.79 -9.00
N TRP A 61 6.68 -18.66 -9.54
CA TRP A 61 5.59 -18.00 -8.83
C TRP A 61 5.20 -18.67 -7.50
N PRO A 62 5.07 -20.01 -7.42
CA PRO A 62 4.84 -20.68 -6.15
C PRO A 62 5.92 -20.36 -5.11
N LEU A 63 7.19 -20.44 -5.50
CA LEU A 63 8.34 -20.18 -4.61
C LEU A 63 8.39 -18.72 -4.16
N TYR A 64 8.16 -17.79 -5.07
CA TYR A 64 8.08 -16.36 -4.77
C TYR A 64 6.96 -16.03 -3.80
N ASN A 65 5.77 -16.60 -4.01
CA ASN A 65 4.62 -16.37 -3.12
C ASN A 65 4.85 -16.92 -1.71
N GLU A 66 5.52 -18.07 -1.59
CA GLU A 66 5.93 -18.66 -0.32
C GLU A 66 6.89 -17.72 0.42
N MET A 67 7.95 -17.25 -0.24
CA MET A 67 8.92 -16.29 0.32
C MET A 67 8.22 -15.02 0.80
N GLN A 68 7.34 -14.45 -0.02
CA GLN A 68 6.64 -13.21 0.31
C GLN A 68 5.68 -13.38 1.48
N LYS A 69 5.06 -14.56 1.62
CA LYS A 69 4.21 -14.89 2.77
C LYS A 69 5.04 -14.98 4.05
N GLU A 70 6.18 -15.67 4.02
CA GLU A 70 7.08 -15.77 5.18
C GLU A 70 7.62 -14.40 5.61
N LEU A 71 8.12 -13.61 4.65
CA LEU A 71 8.59 -12.25 4.93
C LEU A 71 7.49 -11.36 5.52
N ARG A 72 6.24 -11.49 5.04
CA ARG A 72 5.11 -10.74 5.58
C ARG A 72 4.83 -11.11 7.03
N ILE A 73 4.79 -12.41 7.36
CA ILE A 73 4.57 -12.87 8.74
C ILE A 73 5.64 -12.32 9.69
N ILE A 74 6.90 -12.26 9.27
CA ILE A 74 7.98 -11.69 10.08
C ILE A 74 7.80 -10.18 10.26
N ARG A 75 7.44 -9.44 9.21
CA ARG A 75 7.25 -7.98 9.25
C ARG A 75 6.03 -7.53 10.06
N GLU A 76 4.96 -8.32 10.06
CA GLU A 76 3.74 -8.00 10.79
C GLU A 76 3.93 -8.06 12.31
N LYS A 77 4.88 -8.86 12.82
CA LYS A 77 5.16 -9.00 14.25
C LYS A 77 5.63 -7.71 14.95
N MET A 78 5.97 -6.66 14.20
CA MET A 78 6.48 -5.39 14.71
C MET A 78 5.68 -4.16 14.29
N ALA A 79 4.63 -4.34 13.49
CA ALA A 79 3.80 -3.23 13.04
C ALA A 79 3.06 -2.51 14.19
N ASP A 80 3.00 -3.12 15.38
CA ASP A 80 2.16 -2.69 16.50
C ASP A 80 2.85 -1.77 17.52
N THR A 81 3.99 -1.15 17.20
CA THR A 81 4.62 -0.21 18.14
C THR A 81 4.17 1.22 17.84
N GLU A 82 3.15 1.68 18.57
CA GLU A 82 2.59 3.04 18.42
C GLU A 82 3.39 4.12 19.17
N ASP A 83 4.18 3.73 20.17
CA ASP A 83 4.94 4.66 20.99
C ASP A 83 6.18 5.19 20.26
N SER A 84 6.41 6.50 20.37
CA SER A 84 7.67 7.12 19.93
C SER A 84 8.83 6.46 20.68
N PRO A 85 9.89 6.01 19.99
CA PRO A 85 11.06 5.43 20.66
C PRO A 85 11.68 6.34 21.73
N MET A 86 11.49 7.66 21.59
CA MET A 86 12.01 8.66 22.54
C MET A 86 11.22 8.74 23.86
N ASP A 87 10.02 8.14 23.91
CA ASP A 87 9.16 8.16 25.10
C ASP A 87 9.31 6.86 25.92
N LEU A 88 10.11 5.90 25.43
CA LEU A 88 10.37 4.63 26.11
C LEU A 88 11.37 4.78 27.25
N THR A 89 11.26 3.92 28.26
CA THR A 89 12.34 3.73 29.23
C THR A 89 13.52 3.03 28.56
N GLU A 90 14.74 3.21 29.10
CA GLU A 90 15.94 2.55 28.57
C GLU A 90 15.77 1.03 28.44
N GLU A 91 15.19 0.37 29.46
CA GLU A 91 14.94 -1.08 29.43
C GLU A 91 13.93 -1.48 28.35
N ALA A 92 12.89 -0.67 28.13
CA ALA A 92 11.91 -0.93 27.06
C ALA A 92 12.53 -0.72 25.68
N ALA A 93 13.36 0.31 25.53
CA ALA A 93 14.11 0.57 24.30
C ALA A 93 15.10 -0.56 23.97
N GLU A 94 15.83 -1.07 24.97
CA GLU A 94 16.75 -2.21 24.81
C GLU A 94 16.01 -3.46 24.30
N LYS A 95 14.89 -3.82 24.92
CA LYS A 95 14.06 -4.96 24.48
C LYS A 95 13.50 -4.75 23.07
N MET A 96 13.14 -3.53 22.72
CA MET A 96 12.65 -3.21 21.38
C MET A 96 13.77 -3.32 20.33
N LEU A 97 14.98 -2.88 20.67
CA LEU A 97 16.16 -3.03 19.81
C LEU A 97 16.54 -4.50 19.61
N GLU A 98 16.51 -5.32 20.65
CA GLU A 98 16.78 -6.77 20.55
C GLU A 98 15.81 -7.43 19.58
N LYS A 99 14.50 -7.23 19.79
CA LYS A 99 13.48 -7.79 18.88
C LYS A 99 13.68 -7.28 17.44
N TRP A 100 14.08 -6.02 17.26
CA TRP A 100 14.29 -5.44 15.93
C TRP A 100 15.45 -6.13 15.21
N MET A 101 16.55 -6.38 15.93
CA MET A 101 17.69 -7.14 15.40
C MET A 101 17.30 -8.58 15.06
N ASP A 102 16.56 -9.27 15.93
CA ASP A 102 16.06 -10.63 15.67
C ASP A 102 15.20 -10.70 14.41
N GLN A 103 14.35 -9.69 14.19
CA GLN A 103 13.54 -9.61 12.98
C GLN A 103 14.40 -9.44 11.73
N LEU A 104 15.38 -8.54 11.76
CA LEU A 104 16.30 -8.34 10.64
C LEU A 104 17.06 -9.62 10.30
N GLU A 105 17.53 -10.34 11.32
CA GLU A 105 18.19 -11.62 11.15
C GLU A 105 17.24 -12.66 10.52
N ALA A 106 16.01 -12.75 11.01
CA ALA A 106 15.00 -13.66 10.46
C ALA A 106 14.70 -13.35 8.98
N GLU A 107 14.54 -12.08 8.60
CA GLU A 107 14.35 -11.69 7.19
C GLU A 107 15.54 -12.09 6.33
N VAL A 108 16.77 -11.86 6.79
CA VAL A 108 17.99 -12.24 6.06
C VAL A 108 18.08 -13.76 5.90
N ASN A 109 17.73 -14.53 6.93
CA ASN A 109 17.76 -16.00 6.88
C ASN A 109 16.73 -16.55 5.89
N ILE A 110 15.52 -15.98 5.84
CA ILE A 110 14.54 -16.30 4.80
C ILE A 110 15.12 -16.00 3.42
N LEU A 111 15.65 -14.80 3.20
CA LEU A 111 16.21 -14.44 1.88
C LEU A 111 17.34 -15.38 1.45
N LYS A 112 18.25 -15.78 2.35
CA LYS A 112 19.31 -16.75 2.07
C LYS A 112 18.77 -18.13 1.72
N SER A 113 17.78 -18.63 2.46
CA SER A 113 17.13 -19.93 2.19
C SER A 113 16.48 -19.96 0.80
N TYR A 114 15.84 -18.87 0.41
CA TYR A 114 15.20 -18.78 -0.90
C TYR A 114 16.18 -18.47 -2.03
N GLN A 115 17.33 -17.85 -1.76
CA GLN A 115 18.36 -17.61 -2.76
C GLN A 115 18.80 -18.93 -3.44
N SER A 116 19.11 -19.96 -2.65
CA SER A 116 19.51 -21.26 -3.19
C SER A 116 18.39 -21.91 -4.00
N ARG A 117 17.16 -21.89 -3.47
CA ARG A 117 15.97 -22.42 -4.15
C ARG A 117 15.66 -21.70 -5.46
N PHE A 118 15.88 -20.38 -5.53
CA PHE A 118 15.72 -19.63 -6.78
C PHE A 118 16.84 -19.92 -7.77
N ALA A 119 18.07 -20.19 -7.31
CA ALA A 119 19.19 -20.53 -8.18
C ALA A 119 19.01 -21.88 -8.92
N ASP A 120 18.10 -22.74 -8.44
CA ASP A 120 17.69 -23.96 -9.14
C ASP A 120 16.78 -23.70 -10.35
N ILE A 121 16.14 -22.52 -10.42
CA ILE A 121 15.14 -22.14 -11.44
C ILE A 121 15.64 -20.99 -12.33
N LEU A 122 16.38 -20.05 -11.74
CA LEU A 122 16.82 -18.79 -12.32
C LEU A 122 18.34 -18.72 -12.35
N ASP A 123 18.89 -18.00 -13.32
CA ASP A 123 20.32 -17.69 -13.28
C ASP A 123 20.64 -16.64 -12.20
N ASN A 124 21.91 -16.55 -11.79
CA ASN A 124 22.32 -15.62 -10.73
C ASN A 124 22.01 -14.14 -11.04
N ARG A 125 21.93 -13.75 -12.32
CA ARG A 125 21.59 -12.39 -12.73
C ARG A 125 20.11 -12.13 -12.49
N GLN A 126 19.26 -13.09 -12.83
CA GLN A 126 17.82 -13.06 -12.54
C GLN A 126 17.56 -13.05 -11.03
N VAL A 127 18.26 -13.86 -10.23
CA VAL A 127 18.13 -13.83 -8.76
C VAL A 127 18.53 -12.46 -8.19
N LEU A 128 19.64 -11.88 -8.67
CA LEU A 128 20.03 -10.54 -8.26
C LEU A 128 19.00 -9.48 -8.69
N ALA A 129 18.49 -9.57 -9.92
CA ALA A 129 17.47 -8.68 -10.44
C ALA A 129 16.17 -8.77 -9.64
N LEU A 130 15.77 -9.96 -9.18
CA LEU A 130 14.61 -10.17 -8.31
C LEU A 130 14.73 -9.30 -7.04
N TYR A 131 15.81 -9.45 -6.28
CA TYR A 131 15.98 -8.69 -5.03
C TYR A 131 16.11 -7.18 -5.24
N GLN A 132 16.74 -6.76 -6.35
CA GLN A 132 16.77 -5.35 -6.71
C GLN A 132 15.39 -4.82 -7.09
N SER A 133 14.59 -5.62 -7.81
CA SER A 133 13.26 -5.26 -8.29
C SER A 133 12.29 -5.03 -7.12
N GLU A 134 12.31 -5.89 -6.10
CA GLU A 134 11.51 -5.73 -4.87
C GLU A 134 11.78 -4.38 -4.19
N ASN A 135 13.06 -4.08 -3.99
CA ASN A 135 13.48 -2.82 -3.37
C ASN A 135 13.10 -1.60 -4.22
N GLN A 136 13.26 -1.70 -5.53
CA GLN A 136 12.86 -0.63 -6.46
C GLN A 136 11.34 -0.43 -6.46
N PHE A 137 10.56 -1.51 -6.48
CA PHE A 137 9.11 -1.47 -6.43
C PHE A 137 8.63 -0.79 -5.14
N LYS A 138 9.14 -1.21 -3.96
CA LYS A 138 8.84 -0.58 -2.68
C LYS A 138 9.14 0.93 -2.69
N ARG A 139 10.32 1.33 -3.20
CA ARG A 139 10.67 2.75 -3.35
C ARG A 139 9.73 3.52 -4.28
N GLN A 140 9.34 2.92 -5.41
CA GLN A 140 8.39 3.55 -6.34
C GLN A 140 7.02 3.72 -5.69
N MET A 141 6.55 2.73 -4.93
CA MET A 141 5.28 2.80 -4.22
C MET A 141 5.27 3.89 -3.15
N LEU A 142 6.34 4.00 -2.35
CA LEU A 142 6.49 5.08 -1.38
C LEU A 142 6.49 6.46 -2.04
N ARG A 143 7.18 6.62 -3.18
CA ARG A 143 7.16 7.87 -3.95
C ARG A 143 5.76 8.22 -4.44
N ARG A 144 4.98 7.25 -4.92
CA ARG A 144 3.60 7.47 -5.38
C ARG A 144 2.69 7.90 -4.23
N VAL A 145 2.84 7.31 -3.04
CA VAL A 145 2.09 7.72 -1.84
C VAL A 145 2.43 9.15 -1.46
N ARG A 146 3.72 9.50 -1.37
CA ARG A 146 4.18 10.86 -1.03
C ARG A 146 3.70 11.90 -2.05
N ASN A 147 3.73 11.60 -3.35
CA ASN A 147 3.29 12.52 -4.39
C ASN A 147 1.76 12.75 -4.36
N ARG A 148 0.97 11.73 -4.01
CA ARG A 148 -0.48 11.90 -3.79
C ARG A 148 -0.77 12.80 -2.60
N GLN A 149 -0.01 12.67 -1.51
CA GLN A 149 -0.14 13.56 -0.35
C GLN A 149 0.20 15.02 -0.71
N HIS A 150 1.28 15.25 -1.47
CA HIS A 150 1.66 16.60 -1.92
C HIS A 150 0.59 17.26 -2.82
N MET A 151 -0.01 16.52 -3.77
CA MET A 151 -1.10 17.08 -4.60
C MET A 151 -2.36 17.45 -3.79
N HIS A 152 -2.55 16.86 -2.60
CA HIS A 152 -3.72 17.15 -1.77
C HIS A 152 -3.55 18.38 -0.87
N ARG A 153 -2.35 18.98 -0.77
CA ARG A 153 -2.11 20.21 0.00
C ARG A 153 -2.83 21.41 -0.68
N PRO A 154 -3.75 22.13 0.01
CA PRO A 154 -4.51 23.23 -0.60
C PRO A 154 -3.64 24.36 -1.17
N GLU A 155 -2.49 24.61 -0.54
CA GLU A 155 -1.51 25.64 -0.91
C GLU A 155 -0.91 25.38 -2.30
N ASP A 156 -0.50 24.13 -2.57
CA ASP A 156 0.12 23.75 -3.86
C ASP A 156 -0.88 23.75 -5.02
N ARG A 157 -2.16 23.41 -4.75
CA ARG A 157 -3.22 23.50 -5.77
C ARG A 157 -3.48 24.93 -6.21
N ASN A 158 -3.38 25.89 -5.29
CA ASN A 158 -3.59 27.30 -5.60
C ASN A 158 -2.41 27.86 -6.40
N LEU A 159 -1.18 27.53 -6.02
CA LEU A 159 0.04 27.94 -6.74
C LEU A 159 0.03 27.43 -8.19
N HIS A 160 -0.22 26.14 -8.39
CA HIS A 160 -0.25 25.55 -9.73
C HIS A 160 -1.42 26.10 -10.59
N GLN A 161 -2.53 26.52 -9.96
CA GLN A 161 -3.60 27.22 -10.66
C GLN A 161 -3.23 28.65 -11.06
N LEU A 162 -2.48 29.37 -10.20
CA LEU A 162 -1.97 30.70 -10.46
C LEU A 162 -0.95 30.70 -11.60
N GLU A 163 0.01 29.79 -11.60
CA GLU A 163 1.02 29.63 -12.65
C GLU A 163 0.36 29.37 -14.01
N ARG A 164 -0.58 28.42 -14.08
CA ARG A 164 -1.34 28.12 -15.31
C ARG A 164 -2.20 29.29 -15.78
N ARG A 165 -2.67 30.16 -14.89
CA ARG A 165 -3.39 31.39 -15.26
C ARG A 165 -2.43 32.42 -15.84
N GLN A 166 -1.26 32.61 -15.24
CA GLN A 166 -0.23 33.53 -15.71
C GLN A 166 0.32 33.12 -17.08
N GLU A 167 0.65 31.84 -17.28
CA GLU A 167 1.09 31.33 -18.59
C GLU A 167 0.05 31.57 -19.68
N ARG A 168 -1.23 31.31 -19.40
CA ARG A 168 -2.32 31.56 -20.36
C ARG A 168 -2.45 33.04 -20.71
N GLN A 169 -2.22 33.94 -19.75
CA GLN A 169 -2.23 35.38 -20.01
C GLN A 169 -1.04 35.81 -20.87
N GLN A 170 0.17 35.32 -20.56
CA GLN A 170 1.37 35.58 -21.36
C GLN A 170 1.23 35.05 -22.80
N LEU A 171 0.67 33.84 -22.97
CA LEU A 171 0.41 33.27 -24.30
C LEU A 171 -0.63 34.06 -25.10
N ARG A 172 -1.61 34.68 -24.42
CA ARG A 172 -2.58 35.57 -25.07
C ARG A 172 -1.93 36.87 -25.52
N GLN A 173 -1.12 37.49 -24.66
CA GLN A 173 -0.36 38.70 -25.00
C GLN A 173 0.61 38.43 -26.16
N ASN A 174 1.40 37.35 -26.09
CA ASN A 174 2.34 36.98 -27.16
C ASN A 174 1.66 36.68 -28.50
N ARG A 175 0.41 36.19 -28.50
CA ARG A 175 -0.38 36.02 -29.73
C ARG A 175 -0.84 37.35 -30.32
N GLN A 176 -1.19 38.32 -29.48
CA GLN A 176 -1.59 39.66 -29.94
C GLN A 176 -0.41 40.41 -30.58
N TYR A 177 0.81 40.25 -30.07
CA TYR A 177 2.01 40.87 -30.64
C TYR A 177 2.48 40.25 -31.97
N ARG A 178 2.04 39.03 -32.33
CA ARG A 178 2.42 38.37 -33.59
C ARG A 178 1.45 38.65 -34.74
N GLN A 179 0.36 39.38 -34.51
CA GLN A 179 -0.67 39.69 -35.52
C GLN A 179 -0.62 41.14 -36.02
N HIS A 180 0.44 41.89 -35.66
CA HIS A 180 0.78 43.22 -36.18
C HIS A 180 2.17 43.16 -36.81
#